data_AF-A0A2W4JXE7-F1
#
_entry.id   AF-A0A2W4JXE7-F1
#
_cell.length_a   1.000
_cell.length_b   1.000
_cell.length_c   1.000
_cell.angle_alpha   90.00
_cell.angle_beta   90.00
_cell.angle_gamma   90.00
#
_symmetry.space_group_name_H-M   'P 1'
#
loop_
_entity.id
_entity.type
_entity.pdbx_description
1 polymer ?
#
loop_
_entity_poly.entity_id
_entity_poly.type
_entity_poly.pdbx_seq_one_letter_code
_entity_poly.pdbx_strand_id
1 'polypeptide(L)'
;MSVLSDCLYIHASNSGLFTDLAVLPLHFTRLAAKLKIDEKYRHMKKPDYDRLYQLALKQEGFFTANQAANCGYSRQLQVYYVRKGEWLRNVRSIFRFKYFPVLSCHREDYIVTQLWTEDKNGEMAGVFAFATALYLHNIIQTVPAHLDVIVPRNFRRNSLPPFRCRFFRRHLDSNRIEIIHGLQVTNLLWTFVDLFDVELIERRILIDLFRAAFENGKLNNAQMQAAKLSLVQRDRLMKALREIGFVGSQSIVMDD
;
A
#
# COMPACT_ATOMS: atom_id res chain seq x y z
N MET A 1 -49.96 -51.19 -1.92
CA MET A 1 -49.20 -51.65 -3.10
C MET A 1 -47.81 -51.00 -2.99
N SER A 2 -46.80 -51.57 -2.32
CA SER A 2 -46.10 -52.85 -2.58
C SER A 2 -45.51 -52.83 -4.01
N VAL A 3 -44.25 -53.09 -4.33
CA VAL A 3 -42.97 -53.45 -3.67
C VAL A 3 -41.92 -53.12 -4.77
N LEU A 4 -40.71 -52.64 -4.50
CA LEU A 4 -39.43 -53.38 -4.50
C LEU A 4 -38.36 -52.28 -4.30
N SER A 5 -37.67 -52.13 -3.17
CA SER A 5 -36.80 -53.07 -2.45
C SER A 5 -35.74 -53.67 -3.36
N ASP A 6 -34.49 -53.17 -3.29
CA ASP A 6 -33.50 -53.80 -2.41
C ASP A 6 -32.15 -53.06 -2.41
N CYS A 7 -31.70 -52.80 -1.19
CA CYS A 7 -30.33 -52.50 -0.83
C CYS A 7 -29.44 -53.71 -1.11
N LEU A 8 -28.19 -53.49 -1.54
CA LEU A 8 -27.11 -54.40 -1.17
C LEU A 8 -25.83 -53.64 -0.84
N TYR A 9 -25.70 -53.42 0.47
CA TYR A 9 -24.45 -53.47 1.20
C TYR A 9 -23.70 -54.76 0.84
N ILE A 10 -22.45 -54.69 0.39
CA ILE A 10 -21.55 -55.85 0.39
C ILE A 10 -20.30 -55.50 1.19
N HIS A 11 -20.05 -56.38 2.16
CA HIS A 11 -18.99 -56.40 3.14
C HIS A 11 -17.58 -56.33 2.56
N ALA A 12 -16.70 -55.65 3.31
CA ALA A 12 -15.27 -55.85 3.26
C ALA A 12 -14.93 -57.30 3.63
N SER A 13 -14.38 -58.04 2.67
CA SER A 13 -13.74 -59.34 2.91
C SER A 13 -12.30 -59.25 2.43
N ASN A 14 -11.39 -59.50 3.36
CA ASN A 14 -9.96 -59.47 3.18
C ASN A 14 -9.52 -60.83 2.60
N SER A 15 -9.14 -60.89 1.33
CA SER A 15 -8.32 -61.98 0.78
C SER A 15 -7.57 -61.47 -0.46
N GLY A 16 -6.25 -61.58 -0.41
CA GLY A 16 -5.38 -61.18 -1.52
C GLY A 16 -5.44 -62.15 -2.69
N LEU A 17 -5.24 -61.63 -3.90
CA LEU A 17 -4.15 -61.98 -4.83
C LEU A 17 -4.39 -61.28 -6.17
N PHE A 18 -3.35 -60.58 -6.62
CA PHE A 18 -2.94 -60.35 -8.00
C PHE A 18 -3.86 -59.61 -8.99
N THR A 19 -3.46 -58.37 -9.24
CA THR A 19 -3.17 -57.80 -10.58
C THR A 19 -4.10 -58.18 -11.73
N ASP A 20 -4.96 -57.25 -12.12
CA ASP A 20 -4.90 -56.76 -13.50
C ASP A 20 -5.41 -55.32 -13.59
N LEU A 21 -4.50 -54.40 -13.88
CA LEU A 21 -4.72 -52.95 -13.88
C LEU A 21 -4.70 -52.45 -15.33
N ALA A 22 -5.49 -53.08 -16.19
CA ALA A 22 -5.74 -52.67 -17.56
C ALA A 22 -7.17 -53.10 -17.86
N VAL A 23 -8.20 -52.27 -17.76
CA VAL A 23 -8.49 -51.15 -18.64
C VAL A 23 -9.53 -50.30 -17.91
N LEU A 24 -9.13 -49.14 -17.37
CA LEU A 24 -10.10 -48.16 -16.87
C LEU A 24 -10.55 -47.27 -18.04
N PRO A 25 -11.87 -47.07 -18.26
CA PRO A 25 -12.40 -46.20 -19.32
C PRO A 25 -11.77 -44.80 -19.25
N LEU A 26 -11.51 -44.15 -20.39
CA LEU A 26 -10.91 -42.81 -20.49
C LEU A 26 -11.64 -41.71 -19.69
N HIS A 27 -12.90 -41.95 -19.28
CA HIS A 27 -13.63 -41.08 -18.35
C HIS A 27 -13.16 -41.20 -16.89
N PHE A 28 -12.73 -42.39 -16.45
CA PHE A 28 -12.23 -42.65 -15.10
C PHE A 28 -10.82 -42.13 -14.88
N THR A 29 -9.96 -42.11 -15.91
CA THR A 29 -8.61 -41.55 -15.80
C THR A 29 -8.63 -40.03 -15.62
N ARG A 30 -9.55 -39.31 -16.28
CA ARG A 30 -9.81 -37.88 -16.03
C ARG A 30 -10.35 -37.62 -14.64
N LEU A 31 -11.27 -38.45 -14.15
CA LEU A 31 -11.83 -38.31 -12.81
C LEU A 31 -10.78 -38.63 -11.74
N ALA A 32 -9.98 -39.69 -11.91
CA ALA A 32 -8.88 -40.04 -11.03
C ALA A 32 -7.75 -39.00 -11.05
N ALA A 33 -7.45 -38.40 -12.21
CA ALA A 33 -6.52 -37.27 -12.30
C ALA A 33 -7.07 -36.03 -11.61
N LYS A 34 -8.36 -35.71 -11.79
CA LYS A 34 -9.05 -34.60 -11.12
C LYS A 34 -9.12 -34.83 -9.60
N LEU A 35 -9.37 -36.05 -9.15
CA LEU A 35 -9.40 -36.44 -7.73
C LEU A 35 -7.99 -36.41 -7.11
N LYS A 36 -6.96 -36.85 -7.82
CA LYS A 36 -5.55 -36.71 -7.37
C LYS A 36 -5.09 -35.26 -7.33
N ILE A 37 -5.54 -34.43 -8.28
CA ILE A 37 -5.37 -32.98 -8.28
C ILE A 37 -6.11 -32.41 -7.06
N ASP A 38 -7.39 -32.72 -6.86
CA ASP A 38 -8.20 -32.22 -5.75
C ASP A 38 -7.67 -32.67 -4.38
N GLU A 39 -7.10 -33.87 -4.22
CA GLU A 39 -6.40 -34.31 -3.01
C GLU A 39 -5.08 -33.56 -2.79
N LYS A 40 -4.29 -33.38 -3.87
CA LYS A 40 -3.07 -32.56 -3.84
C LYS A 40 -3.36 -31.09 -3.54
N TYR A 41 -4.56 -30.59 -3.80
CA TYR A 41 -4.97 -29.20 -3.53
C TYR A 41 -5.98 -29.08 -2.38
N ARG A 42 -6.31 -30.18 -1.68
CA ARG A 42 -7.27 -30.21 -0.55
C ARG A 42 -6.83 -29.34 0.63
N HIS A 43 -5.52 -29.08 0.74
CA HIS A 43 -4.90 -28.19 1.72
C HIS A 43 -4.59 -26.78 1.16
N MET A 44 -4.79 -26.56 -0.14
CA MET A 44 -4.49 -25.29 -0.79
C MET A 44 -5.68 -24.35 -0.57
N LYS A 45 -5.48 -23.31 0.24
CA LYS A 45 -6.49 -22.30 0.53
C LYS A 45 -7.02 -21.76 -0.80
N LYS A 46 -8.33 -21.92 -1.05
CA LYS A 46 -8.95 -21.39 -2.28
C LYS A 46 -8.66 -19.89 -2.39
N PRO A 47 -8.32 -19.38 -3.59
CA PRO A 47 -8.10 -17.96 -3.77
C PRO A 47 -9.32 -17.16 -3.30
N ASP A 48 -9.07 -16.20 -2.43
CA ASP A 48 -10.07 -15.33 -1.83
C ASP A 48 -10.17 -14.05 -2.67
N TYR A 49 -11.09 -14.06 -3.63
CA TYR A 49 -11.31 -12.94 -4.54
C TYR A 49 -11.79 -11.70 -3.78
N ASP A 50 -12.73 -11.86 -2.86
CA ASP A 50 -13.34 -10.74 -2.14
C ASP A 50 -12.28 -10.03 -1.29
N ARG A 51 -11.42 -10.79 -0.60
CA ARG A 51 -10.31 -10.19 0.17
C ARG A 51 -9.32 -9.45 -0.72
N LEU A 52 -8.97 -9.99 -1.88
CA LEU A 52 -8.07 -9.30 -2.82
C LEU A 52 -8.74 -8.04 -3.40
N TYR A 53 -10.02 -8.12 -3.73
CA TYR A 53 -10.79 -7.00 -4.25
C TYR A 53 -10.90 -5.87 -3.21
N GLN A 54 -11.11 -6.20 -1.93
CA GLN A 54 -11.14 -5.20 -0.84
C GLN A 54 -9.79 -4.51 -0.62
N LEU A 55 -8.67 -5.22 -0.80
CA LEU A 55 -7.34 -4.60 -0.80
C LEU A 55 -7.19 -3.64 -1.98
N ALA A 56 -7.55 -4.10 -3.18
CA ALA A 56 -7.48 -3.31 -4.40
C ALA A 56 -8.40 -2.10 -4.36
N LEU A 57 -9.56 -2.18 -3.70
CA LEU A 57 -10.50 -1.06 -3.55
C LEU A 57 -9.84 0.14 -2.86
N LYS A 58 -9.01 -0.09 -1.84
CA LYS A 58 -8.25 0.95 -1.13
C LYS A 58 -7.07 1.50 -1.93
N GLN A 59 -6.76 0.85 -3.05
CA GLN A 59 -5.57 1.07 -3.86
C GLN A 59 -5.96 1.28 -5.33
N GLU A 60 -7.15 1.83 -5.61
CA GLU A 60 -7.64 2.15 -6.97
C GLU A 60 -7.56 0.99 -7.99
N GLY A 61 -7.80 -0.22 -7.49
CA GLY A 61 -7.77 -1.45 -8.27
C GLY A 61 -6.39 -2.08 -8.41
N PHE A 62 -5.34 -1.47 -7.83
CA PHE A 62 -3.98 -2.00 -7.83
C PHE A 62 -3.74 -2.92 -6.64
N PHE A 63 -2.85 -3.89 -6.82
CA PHE A 63 -2.39 -4.79 -5.78
C PHE A 63 -1.07 -5.43 -6.15
N THR A 64 -0.33 -5.93 -5.16
CA THR A 64 0.97 -6.56 -5.36
C THR A 64 0.85 -8.08 -5.50
N ALA A 65 1.89 -8.69 -6.08
CA ALA A 65 2.03 -10.14 -6.14
C ALA A 65 2.03 -10.79 -4.75
N ASN A 66 2.53 -10.09 -3.74
CA ASN A 66 2.57 -10.56 -2.36
C ASN A 66 1.19 -10.48 -1.70
N GLN A 67 0.47 -9.37 -1.87
CA GLN A 67 -0.94 -9.27 -1.45
C GLN A 67 -1.82 -10.35 -2.10
N ALA A 68 -1.64 -10.60 -3.40
CA ALA A 68 -2.33 -11.68 -4.11
C ALA A 68 -1.97 -13.06 -3.51
N ALA A 69 -0.69 -13.32 -3.25
CA ALA A 69 -0.25 -14.57 -2.61
C ALA A 69 -0.87 -14.75 -1.21
N ASN A 70 -0.95 -13.68 -0.42
CA ASN A 70 -1.60 -13.67 0.90
C ASN A 70 -3.12 -13.93 0.84
N CYS A 71 -3.73 -13.74 -0.33
CA CYS A 71 -5.11 -14.09 -0.64
C CYS A 71 -5.26 -15.47 -1.31
N GLY A 72 -4.20 -16.28 -1.36
CA GLY A 72 -4.23 -17.64 -1.92
C GLY A 72 -3.94 -17.73 -3.42
N TYR A 73 -3.59 -16.63 -4.09
CA TYR A 73 -3.21 -16.64 -5.50
C TYR A 73 -1.74 -17.02 -5.65
N SER A 74 -1.49 -18.31 -5.91
CA SER A 74 -0.14 -18.81 -6.24
C SER A 74 0.43 -18.09 -7.46
N ARG A 75 1.77 -18.04 -7.59
CA ARG A 75 2.43 -17.40 -8.74
C ARG A 75 1.93 -17.91 -10.09
N GLN A 76 1.58 -19.19 -10.19
CA GLN A 76 1.00 -19.80 -11.39
C GLN A 76 -0.39 -19.22 -11.70
N LEU A 77 -1.24 -19.07 -10.68
CA LEU A 77 -2.55 -18.42 -10.82
C LEU A 77 -2.40 -16.95 -11.21
N GLN A 78 -1.47 -16.21 -10.61
CA GLN A 78 -1.21 -14.82 -10.99
C GLN A 78 -0.86 -14.70 -12.48
N VAL A 79 0.02 -15.58 -12.99
CA VAL A 79 0.36 -15.63 -14.43
C VAL A 79 -0.87 -16.01 -15.26
N TYR A 80 -1.70 -16.95 -14.81
CA TYR A 80 -2.94 -17.32 -15.48
C TYR A 80 -3.91 -16.14 -15.61
N TYR A 81 -4.18 -15.40 -14.53
CA TYR A 81 -5.08 -14.24 -14.55
C TYR A 81 -4.56 -13.09 -15.41
N VAL A 82 -3.24 -12.90 -15.46
CA VAL A 82 -2.61 -11.95 -16.40
C VAL A 82 -2.77 -12.41 -17.85
N ARG A 83 -2.53 -13.69 -18.16
CA ARG A 83 -2.70 -14.24 -19.52
C ARG A 83 -4.15 -14.23 -19.99
N LYS A 84 -5.10 -14.48 -19.07
CA LYS A 84 -6.54 -14.38 -19.31
C LYS A 84 -6.99 -12.94 -19.55
N GLY A 85 -6.16 -11.96 -19.18
CA GLY A 85 -6.46 -10.53 -19.33
C GLY A 85 -7.41 -9.99 -18.27
N GLU A 86 -7.62 -10.71 -17.16
CA GLU A 86 -8.42 -10.19 -16.03
C GLU A 86 -7.57 -9.28 -15.14
N TRP A 87 -6.27 -9.57 -15.06
CA TRP A 87 -5.28 -8.74 -14.38
C TRP A 87 -4.36 -8.07 -15.38
N LEU A 88 -4.23 -6.76 -15.27
CA LEU A 88 -3.28 -5.98 -16.05
C LEU A 88 -1.97 -5.91 -15.28
N ARG A 89 -0.85 -6.22 -15.94
CA ARG A 89 0.47 -6.06 -15.34
C ARG A 89 0.94 -4.62 -15.55
N ASN A 90 1.08 -3.88 -14.46
CA ASN A 90 1.48 -2.48 -14.50
C ASN A 90 3.01 -2.35 -14.48
N VAL A 91 3.64 -2.79 -13.40
CA VAL A 91 5.09 -2.93 -13.27
C VAL A 91 5.45 -4.30 -12.70
N ARG A 92 6.73 -4.54 -12.40
CA ARG A 92 7.16 -5.80 -11.80
C ARG A 92 6.41 -6.02 -10.48
N SER A 93 5.71 -7.15 -10.39
CA SER A 93 5.00 -7.59 -9.18
C SER A 93 3.84 -6.69 -8.73
N ILE A 94 3.36 -5.79 -9.58
CA ILE A 94 2.17 -4.96 -9.31
C ILE A 94 1.18 -5.17 -10.45
N PHE A 95 -0.06 -5.47 -10.09
CA PHE A 95 -1.15 -5.77 -10.98
C PHE A 95 -2.31 -4.80 -10.73
N ARG A 96 -3.22 -4.73 -11.70
CA ARG A 96 -4.47 -4.00 -11.59
C ARG A 96 -5.62 -4.86 -12.10
N PHE A 97 -6.79 -4.80 -11.46
CA PHE A 97 -7.98 -5.41 -12.04
C PHE A 97 -8.40 -4.67 -13.32
N LYS A 98 -8.63 -5.41 -14.42
CA LYS A 98 -8.93 -4.81 -15.74
C LYS A 98 -10.15 -3.90 -15.74
N TYR A 99 -11.23 -4.32 -15.09
CA TYR A 99 -12.51 -3.59 -15.07
C TYR A 99 -12.71 -2.78 -13.80
N PHE A 100 -11.64 -2.51 -13.05
CA PHE A 100 -11.76 -1.63 -11.90
C PHE A 100 -11.95 -0.19 -12.38
N PRO A 101 -13.02 0.50 -11.95
CA PRO A 101 -13.29 1.86 -12.38
C PRO A 101 -12.12 2.78 -12.02
N VAL A 102 -11.80 3.73 -12.89
CA VAL A 102 -10.86 4.81 -12.53
C VAL A 102 -11.65 5.75 -11.62
N LEU A 103 -11.59 5.54 -10.29
CA LEU A 103 -12.45 6.23 -9.32
C LEU A 103 -11.88 7.58 -8.89
N SER A 104 -10.55 7.72 -8.82
CA SER A 104 -9.94 8.83 -8.08
C SER A 104 -9.15 9.85 -8.90
N CYS A 105 -9.14 11.07 -8.35
CA CYS A 105 -8.33 12.25 -8.67
C CYS A 105 -6.81 12.08 -8.43
N HIS A 106 -6.39 10.95 -7.87
CA HIS A 106 -5.00 10.64 -7.57
C HIS A 106 -4.41 9.89 -8.76
N ARG A 107 -3.22 10.31 -9.17
CA ARG A 107 -2.57 9.71 -10.31
C ARG A 107 -2.00 8.34 -9.93
N GLU A 108 -2.05 7.42 -10.89
CA GLU A 108 -1.52 6.05 -10.80
C GLU A 108 -0.09 5.99 -10.26
N ASP A 109 0.72 7.01 -10.58
CA ASP A 109 2.10 7.16 -10.15
C ASP A 109 2.26 7.11 -8.62
N TYR A 110 1.36 7.71 -7.84
CA TYR A 110 1.43 7.68 -6.38
C TYR A 110 1.17 6.28 -5.81
N ILE A 111 0.08 5.64 -6.24
CA ILE A 111 -0.34 4.34 -5.70
C ILE A 111 0.69 3.28 -6.04
N VAL A 112 1.09 3.22 -7.31
CA VAL A 112 2.07 2.24 -7.78
C VAL A 112 3.43 2.50 -7.13
N THR A 113 3.84 3.75 -6.90
CA THR A 113 5.07 4.05 -6.17
C THR A 113 5.01 3.56 -4.74
N GLN A 114 3.91 3.80 -4.01
CA GLN A 114 3.78 3.32 -2.65
C GLN A 114 3.79 1.79 -2.58
N LEU A 115 3.02 1.12 -3.43
CA LEU A 115 3.03 -0.34 -3.57
C LEU A 115 4.43 -0.88 -3.91
N TRP A 116 5.17 -0.17 -4.75
CA TRP A 116 6.55 -0.54 -5.10
C TRP A 116 7.50 -0.48 -3.90
N THR A 117 7.19 0.30 -2.86
CA THR A 117 7.94 0.34 -1.61
C THR A 117 7.59 -0.77 -0.61
N GLU A 118 6.68 -1.69 -0.95
CA GLU A 118 6.34 -2.85 -0.11
C GLU A 118 7.58 -3.65 0.29
N ASP A 119 7.80 -3.92 1.58
CA ASP A 119 8.89 -4.77 2.01
C ASP A 119 8.58 -6.27 1.81
N LYS A 120 9.44 -7.15 2.33
CA LYS A 120 9.23 -8.60 2.25
C LYS A 120 8.12 -9.12 3.16
N ASN A 121 7.73 -8.34 4.17
CA ASN A 121 6.70 -8.70 5.14
C ASN A 121 5.31 -8.25 4.66
N GLY A 122 5.25 -7.43 3.61
CA GLY A 122 4.02 -6.89 3.05
C GLY A 122 3.68 -5.49 3.53
N GLU A 123 4.61 -4.85 4.26
CA GLU A 123 4.42 -3.51 4.80
C GLU A 123 4.93 -2.46 3.82
N MET A 124 4.14 -1.41 3.59
CA MET A 124 4.54 -0.32 2.72
C MET A 124 5.57 0.55 3.44
N ALA A 125 6.83 0.49 2.99
CA ALA A 125 7.92 1.20 3.67
C ALA A 125 8.06 2.67 3.26
N GLY A 126 7.45 3.07 2.14
CA GLY A 126 7.55 4.41 1.58
C GLY A 126 6.48 5.35 2.09
N VAL A 127 6.91 6.54 2.51
CA VAL A 127 6.05 7.64 2.95
C VAL A 127 6.31 8.86 2.07
N PHE A 128 5.28 9.40 1.45
CA PHE A 128 5.41 10.62 0.64
C PHE A 128 5.75 11.82 1.52
N ALA A 129 6.68 12.65 1.08
CA ALA A 129 7.22 13.75 1.88
C ALA A 129 7.45 15.01 1.04
N PHE A 130 7.89 16.10 1.69
CA PHE A 130 8.34 17.33 1.04
C PHE A 130 7.31 17.92 0.05
N ALA A 131 7.72 18.27 -1.18
CA ALA A 131 6.83 18.85 -2.18
C ALA A 131 5.67 17.91 -2.55
N THR A 132 5.91 16.59 -2.54
CA THR A 132 4.86 15.59 -2.79
C THR A 132 3.84 15.56 -1.65
N ALA A 133 4.28 15.65 -0.40
CA ALA A 133 3.37 15.78 0.73
C ALA A 133 2.60 17.11 0.69
N LEU A 134 3.24 18.24 0.36
CA LEU A 134 2.55 19.52 0.20
C LEU A 134 1.44 19.46 -0.86
N TYR A 135 1.68 18.75 -1.97
CA TYR A 135 0.68 18.55 -3.02
C TYR A 135 -0.50 17.69 -2.52
N LEU A 136 -0.21 16.55 -1.87
CA LEU A 136 -1.25 15.66 -1.32
C LEU A 136 -2.07 16.33 -0.20
N HIS A 137 -1.44 17.25 0.56
CA HIS A 137 -2.08 18.11 1.54
C HIS A 137 -2.88 19.27 0.93
N ASN A 138 -2.91 19.39 -0.39
CA ASN A 138 -3.52 20.50 -1.12
C ASN A 138 -2.98 21.87 -0.67
N ILE A 139 -1.69 21.97 -0.35
CA ILE A 139 -0.99 23.24 -0.05
C ILE A 139 -0.52 23.88 -1.34
N ILE A 140 0.00 23.07 -2.26
CA ILE A 140 0.37 23.49 -3.60
C ILE A 140 -0.55 22.83 -4.62
N GLN A 141 -0.88 23.55 -5.68
CA GLN A 141 -1.66 23.03 -6.82
C GLN A 141 -0.75 22.50 -7.93
N THR A 142 0.50 22.95 -7.96
CA THR A 142 1.49 22.50 -8.94
C THR A 142 1.94 21.10 -8.62
N VAL A 143 1.79 20.20 -9.59
CA VAL A 143 2.30 18.84 -9.51
C VAL A 143 3.83 18.86 -9.41
N PRO A 144 4.43 18.20 -8.40
CA PRO A 144 5.87 18.04 -8.31
C PRO A 144 6.48 17.27 -9.49
N ALA A 145 7.67 17.67 -9.93
CA ALA A 145 8.41 16.99 -11.01
C ALA A 145 8.93 15.58 -10.63
N HIS A 146 9.07 15.32 -9.32
CA HIS A 146 9.49 14.04 -8.76
C HIS A 146 8.56 13.67 -7.59
N LEU A 147 8.38 12.37 -7.38
CA LEU A 147 7.78 11.85 -6.17
C LEU A 147 8.84 11.76 -5.07
N ASP A 148 8.72 12.61 -4.07
CA ASP A 148 9.58 12.65 -2.90
C ASP A 148 9.09 11.63 -1.87
N VAL A 149 9.91 10.62 -1.59
CA VAL A 149 9.54 9.49 -0.74
C VAL A 149 10.61 9.25 0.32
N ILE A 150 10.21 9.26 1.59
CA ILE A 150 11.04 8.78 2.70
C ILE A 150 10.91 7.26 2.79
N VAL A 151 12.06 6.58 2.90
CA VAL A 151 12.14 5.13 3.10
C VAL A 151 13.13 4.81 4.23
N PRO A 152 13.01 3.66 4.91
CA PRO A 152 13.96 3.22 5.92
C PRO A 152 15.41 3.21 5.41
N ARG A 153 16.38 3.39 6.32
CA ARG A 153 17.81 3.42 5.96
C ARG A 153 18.31 2.16 5.26
N ASN A 154 17.75 1.01 5.63
CA ASN A 154 18.05 -0.30 5.07
C ASN A 154 17.18 -0.66 3.85
N PHE A 155 16.35 0.27 3.35
CA PHE A 155 15.50 0.04 2.19
C PHE A 155 16.34 -0.30 0.95
N ARG A 156 16.07 -1.47 0.38
CA ARG A 156 16.72 -1.98 -0.82
C ARG A 156 15.67 -2.54 -1.78
N ARG A 157 15.79 -2.17 -3.05
CA ARG A 157 15.04 -2.73 -4.17
C ARG A 157 15.99 -2.99 -5.32
N ASN A 158 15.85 -4.16 -5.94
CA ASN A 158 16.67 -4.59 -7.07
C ASN A 158 16.06 -4.21 -8.42
N SER A 159 14.82 -3.73 -8.43
CA SER A 159 14.17 -3.15 -9.61
C SER A 159 14.32 -1.64 -9.63
N LEU A 160 14.32 -1.04 -10.81
CA LEU A 160 14.19 0.40 -10.96
C LEU A 160 12.83 0.89 -10.39
N PRO A 161 12.77 2.13 -9.88
CA PRO A 161 11.50 2.73 -9.50
C PRO A 161 10.58 2.89 -10.72
N PRO A 162 9.25 2.78 -10.53
CA PRO A 162 8.29 2.80 -11.63
C PRO A 162 8.13 4.20 -12.26
N PHE A 163 8.38 5.24 -11.47
CA PHE A 163 8.29 6.65 -11.87
C PHE A 163 9.51 7.44 -11.40
N ARG A 164 9.55 8.73 -11.75
CA ARG A 164 10.59 9.66 -11.29
C ARG A 164 10.46 9.91 -9.79
N CYS A 165 11.18 9.14 -9.00
CA CYS A 165 11.17 9.21 -7.54
C CYS A 165 12.50 9.74 -7.01
N ARG A 166 12.44 10.54 -5.96
CA ARG A 166 13.59 10.95 -5.16
C ARG A 166 13.45 10.36 -3.76
N PHE A 167 14.35 9.44 -3.42
CA PHE A 167 14.29 8.69 -2.17
C PHE A 167 15.18 9.31 -1.09
N PHE A 168 14.60 9.50 0.09
CA PHE A 168 15.28 10.00 1.28
C PHE A 168 15.36 8.89 2.32
N ARG A 169 16.58 8.41 2.59
CA ARG A 169 16.80 7.28 3.51
C ARG A 169 16.92 7.76 4.96
N ARG A 170 15.87 7.57 5.75
CA ARG A 170 15.87 7.89 7.19
C ARG A 170 14.86 7.04 7.96
N HIS A 171 14.98 7.03 9.28
CA HIS A 171 13.92 6.52 10.14
C HIS A 171 12.82 7.57 10.26
N LEU A 172 11.57 7.13 10.27
CA LEU A 172 10.40 7.98 10.44
C LEU A 172 9.49 7.33 11.48
N ASP A 173 9.18 8.08 12.53
CA ASP A 173 8.27 7.63 13.58
C ASP A 173 6.83 7.60 13.05
N SER A 174 6.03 6.63 13.52
CA SER A 174 4.65 6.46 13.08
C SER A 174 3.75 7.66 13.37
N ASN A 175 4.04 8.43 14.43
CA ASN A 175 3.33 9.67 14.76
C ASN A 175 3.57 10.82 13.76
N ARG A 176 4.52 10.65 12.82
CA ARG A 176 4.79 11.59 11.74
C ARG A 176 4.05 11.25 10.45
N ILE A 177 3.34 10.13 10.42
CA ILE A 177 2.69 9.60 9.23
C ILE A 177 1.19 9.78 9.38
N GLU A 178 0.55 10.21 8.32
CA GLU A 178 -0.91 10.17 8.18
C GLU A 178 -1.31 9.52 6.86
N ILE A 179 -2.59 9.16 6.76
CA ILE A 179 -3.14 8.51 5.57
C ILE A 179 -4.02 9.51 4.83
N ILE A 180 -3.62 9.87 3.62
CA ILE A 180 -4.36 10.76 2.73
C ILE A 180 -4.74 9.96 1.49
N HIS A 181 -6.05 9.76 1.29
CA HIS A 181 -6.57 8.99 0.15
C HIS A 181 -5.91 7.61 -0.02
N GLY A 182 -5.67 6.91 1.10
CA GLY A 182 -5.02 5.59 1.13
C GLY A 182 -3.49 5.62 1.05
N LEU A 183 -2.89 6.79 0.82
CA LEU A 183 -1.44 6.98 0.73
C LEU A 183 -0.84 7.35 2.08
N GLN A 184 0.34 6.80 2.41
CA GLN A 184 1.11 7.22 3.57
C GLN A 184 1.87 8.50 3.24
N VAL A 185 1.61 9.55 3.99
CA VAL A 185 2.18 10.89 3.78
C VAL A 185 2.73 11.40 5.10
N THR A 186 3.83 12.16 5.07
CA THR A 186 4.29 12.88 6.25
C THR A 186 3.24 13.89 6.67
N ASN A 187 3.03 14.00 7.97
CA ASN A 187 2.04 14.95 8.45
C ASN A 187 2.44 16.38 8.06
N LEU A 188 1.47 17.27 7.95
CA LEU A 188 1.75 18.59 7.40
C LEU A 188 2.82 19.36 8.21
N LEU A 189 2.75 19.30 9.54
CA LEU A 189 3.74 19.95 10.42
C LEU A 189 5.16 19.41 10.15
N TRP A 190 5.32 18.08 10.17
CA TRP A 190 6.60 17.43 9.93
C TRP A 190 7.09 17.60 8.50
N THR A 191 6.19 17.79 7.53
CA THR A 191 6.53 18.16 6.16
C THR A 191 7.24 19.51 6.13
N PHE A 192 6.70 20.52 6.83
CA PHE A 192 7.34 21.84 6.94
C PHE A 192 8.64 21.78 7.76
N VAL A 193 8.66 21.06 8.89
CA VAL A 193 9.89 20.87 9.67
C VAL A 193 10.99 20.25 8.80
N ASP A 194 10.67 19.22 8.03
CA ASP A 194 11.62 18.60 7.11
C ASP A 194 12.05 19.58 6.01
N LEU A 195 11.15 20.39 5.46
CA LEU A 195 11.47 21.41 4.44
C LEU A 195 12.28 22.59 4.99
N PHE A 196 12.19 22.92 6.27
CA PHE A 196 13.09 23.90 6.90
C PHE A 196 14.49 23.33 7.15
N ASP A 197 14.61 22.00 7.20
CA ASP A 197 15.88 21.30 7.38
C ASP A 197 16.61 21.03 6.05
N VAL A 198 15.91 21.12 4.91
CA VAL A 198 16.48 20.85 3.57
C VAL A 198 16.21 21.98 2.59
N GLU A 199 17.17 22.31 1.74
CA GLU A 199 17.02 23.36 0.72
C GLU A 199 16.40 22.81 -0.57
N LEU A 200 15.17 22.28 -0.48
CA LEU A 200 14.42 21.77 -1.63
C LEU A 200 13.50 22.80 -2.27
N ILE A 201 13.07 23.79 -1.49
CA ILE A 201 12.18 24.88 -1.90
C ILE A 201 12.86 26.17 -1.45
N GLU A 202 12.82 27.20 -2.30
CA GLU A 202 13.35 28.52 -1.94
C GLU A 202 12.69 29.03 -0.66
N ARG A 203 13.50 29.55 0.28
CA ARG A 203 13.04 29.94 1.62
C ARG A 203 11.84 30.89 1.57
N ARG A 204 11.85 31.88 0.68
CA ARG A 204 10.75 32.84 0.56
C ARG A 204 9.43 32.15 0.21
N ILE A 205 9.45 31.28 -0.80
CA ILE A 205 8.29 30.47 -1.20
C ILE A 205 7.85 29.57 -0.06
N LEU A 206 8.78 28.92 0.63
CA LEU A 206 8.46 28.03 1.76
C LEU A 206 7.73 28.78 2.90
N ILE A 207 8.17 30.00 3.22
CA ILE A 207 7.54 30.86 4.23
C ILE A 207 6.13 31.28 3.80
N ASP A 208 5.92 31.61 2.53
CA ASP A 208 4.59 31.96 2.01
C ASP A 208 3.62 30.76 2.07
N LEU A 209 4.10 29.56 1.72
CA LEU A 209 3.30 28.32 1.85
C LEU A 209 2.99 27.98 3.31
N PHE A 210 3.95 28.21 4.21
CA PHE A 210 3.77 28.01 5.64
C PHE A 210 2.72 28.99 6.21
N ARG A 211 2.78 30.26 5.81
CA ARG A 211 1.75 31.27 6.15
C ARG A 211 0.37 30.82 5.67
N ALA A 212 0.25 30.43 4.40
CA ALA A 212 -1.02 29.99 3.83
C ALA A 212 -1.57 28.74 4.55
N ALA A 213 -0.72 27.79 4.95
CA ALA A 213 -1.15 26.63 5.72
C ALA A 213 -1.72 27.01 7.10
N PHE A 214 -1.15 28.05 7.72
CA PHE A 214 -1.60 28.57 9.01
C PHE A 214 -2.92 29.36 8.87
N GLU A 215 -3.00 30.29 7.92
CA GLU A 215 -4.18 31.12 7.66
C GLU A 215 -5.41 30.28 7.27
N ASN A 216 -5.20 29.18 6.54
CA ASN A 216 -6.27 28.25 6.17
C ASN A 216 -6.58 27.20 7.25
N GLY A 217 -6.00 27.31 8.44
CA GLY A 217 -6.25 26.42 9.58
C GLY A 217 -5.76 24.98 9.40
N LYS A 218 -4.97 24.69 8.35
CA LYS A 218 -4.37 23.36 8.12
C LYS A 218 -3.23 23.06 9.09
N LEU A 219 -2.60 24.10 9.64
CA LEU A 219 -1.68 24.03 10.77
C LEU A 219 -2.16 24.94 11.90
N ASN A 220 -2.03 24.47 13.14
CA ASN A 220 -2.37 25.28 14.31
C ASN A 220 -1.29 25.22 15.41
N ASN A 221 -1.33 26.19 16.31
CA ASN A 221 -0.37 26.32 17.41
C ASN A 221 -0.39 25.13 18.37
N ALA A 222 -1.57 24.55 18.63
CA ALA A 222 -1.70 23.39 19.52
C ALA A 222 -0.93 22.16 18.98
N GLN A 223 -1.04 21.87 17.69
CA GLN A 223 -0.28 20.81 17.02
C GLN A 223 1.23 21.06 17.12
N MET A 224 1.67 22.31 16.94
CA MET A 224 3.09 22.68 17.05
C MET A 224 3.62 22.55 18.48
N GLN A 225 2.83 22.90 19.50
CA GLN A 225 3.21 22.76 20.90
C GLN A 225 3.27 21.31 21.35
N ALA A 226 2.31 20.48 20.92
CA ALA A 226 2.27 19.06 21.23
C ALA A 226 3.38 18.25 20.53
N ALA A 227 3.96 18.79 19.46
CA ALA A 227 5.00 18.11 18.70
C ALA A 227 6.31 17.97 19.49
N LYS A 228 6.84 16.75 19.52
CA LYS A 228 8.14 16.42 20.12
C LYS A 228 9.28 16.82 19.17
N LEU A 229 9.53 18.11 19.07
CA LEU A 229 10.61 18.68 18.25
C LEU A 229 11.94 18.72 19.01
N SER A 230 13.05 18.46 18.31
CA SER A 230 14.38 18.77 18.83
C SER A 230 14.57 20.28 19.01
N LEU A 231 15.56 20.70 19.81
CA LEU A 231 15.84 22.13 20.03
C LEU A 231 16.07 22.90 18.72
N VAL A 232 16.83 22.30 17.79
CA VAL A 232 17.14 22.91 16.49
C VAL A 232 15.88 23.03 15.62
N GLN A 233 15.05 22.00 15.57
CA GLN A 233 13.80 22.04 14.80
C GLN A 233 12.81 23.05 15.38
N ARG A 234 12.72 23.13 16.71
CA ARG A 234 11.89 24.11 17.40
C ARG A 234 12.38 25.53 17.10
N ASP A 235 13.68 25.80 17.16
CA ASP A 235 14.23 27.12 16.83
C ASP A 235 13.92 27.54 15.38
N ARG A 236 14.13 26.65 14.41
CA ARG A 236 13.80 26.90 12.99
C ARG A 236 12.32 27.18 12.78
N LEU A 237 11.45 26.39 13.40
CA LEU A 237 10.00 26.58 13.34
C LEU A 237 9.59 27.92 13.98
N MET A 238 10.13 28.27 15.13
CA MET A 238 9.85 29.54 15.80
C MET A 238 10.33 30.74 14.97
N LYS A 239 11.48 30.63 14.31
CA LYS A 239 11.95 31.65 13.37
C LYS A 239 10.98 31.82 12.20
N ALA A 240 10.50 30.72 11.61
CA ALA A 240 9.48 30.77 10.55
C ALA A 240 8.16 31.39 11.03
N LEU A 241 7.71 31.07 12.25
CA LEU A 241 6.53 31.69 12.86
C LEU A 241 6.67 33.21 13.02
N ARG A 242 7.84 33.68 13.44
CA ARG A 242 8.13 35.13 13.50
C ARG A 242 8.12 35.77 12.11
N GLU A 243 8.69 35.10 11.11
CA GLU A 243 8.71 35.57 9.71
C GLU A 243 7.30 35.70 9.10
N ILE A 244 6.34 34.86 9.52
CA ILE A 244 4.94 34.99 9.09
C ILE A 244 4.12 35.98 9.93
N GLY A 245 4.71 36.62 10.95
CA GLY A 245 4.04 37.58 11.82
C GLY A 245 3.24 36.95 12.96
N PHE A 246 3.42 35.66 13.24
CA PHE A 246 2.78 35.01 14.39
C PHE A 246 3.49 35.45 15.68
N VAL A 247 2.93 36.46 16.35
CA VAL A 247 3.25 36.78 17.74
C VAL A 247 2.41 35.82 18.57
N GLY A 248 3.05 34.78 19.11
CA GLY A 248 2.35 33.76 19.89
C GLY A 248 1.43 34.42 20.92
N SER A 249 0.23 33.88 21.09
CA SER A 249 -0.70 34.30 22.14
C SER A 249 -0.11 33.95 23.52
N GLN A 250 0.84 34.76 23.94
CA GLN A 250 1.07 35.22 25.29
C GLN A 250 1.33 36.71 25.16
N SER A 251 0.28 37.47 25.47
CA SER A 251 0.41 38.68 26.25
C SER A 251 1.61 38.56 27.17
N ILE A 252 2.54 39.48 27.00
CA ILE A 252 3.43 39.92 28.06
C ILE A 252 2.49 40.35 29.20
N VAL A 253 2.23 39.44 30.14
CA VAL A 253 1.94 39.84 31.51
C VAL A 253 3.31 40.01 32.13
N MET A 254 3.83 41.23 32.02
CA MET A 254 4.69 41.74 33.07
C MET A 254 3.77 42.00 34.25
N ASP A 255 3.78 41.08 35.22
CA ASP A 255 3.37 41.42 36.57
C ASP A 255 4.52 42.28 37.14
N ASP A 256 4.24 43.56 37.34
CA ASP A 256 4.86 44.39 38.38
C ASP A 256 4.21 44.09 39.73
#